data_AF-A0A255SPH9-F1
#
_entry.id   AF-A0A255SPH9-F1
#
_cell.length_a   1.000
_cell.length_b   1.000
_cell.length_c   1.000
_cell.angle_alpha   90.00
_cell.angle_beta   90.00
_cell.angle_gamma   90.00
#
_symmetry.space_group_name_H-M   'P 1'
#
loop_
_entity.id
_entity.type
_entity.pdbx_description
1 polymer ?
#
loop_
_entity_poly.entity_id
_entity_poly.type
_entity_poly.pdbx_seq_one_letter_code
_entity_poly.pdbx_strand_id
1 'polypeptide(L)'
;MKVFVSGFFNRGQQNEYVELEAASKCSLEGLMLMRYLYGKDYLPIQSETRVFLFPDINLRKGNLVRVYTFHHAGKKKEKDETLGKTVYNFSWNLDRTIWEGKNVEAQVMKLGNAMGLAPSDATSDSVRQSDEHRAALLDSDSLFANLAIGAIDGRVNIIGEDGKAKPLEITGVPPKVKEAISEGDYYKAYTLMLAESSR
;
A
#
# COMPACT_ATOMS: atom_id res chain seq x y z
N MET A 1 -2.86 9.54 -11.69
CA MET A 1 -1.64 9.97 -10.94
C MET A 1 -0.60 10.54 -11.92
N LYS A 2 0.17 11.58 -11.55
CA LYS A 2 1.09 12.28 -12.49
C LYS A 2 2.50 11.69 -12.59
N VAL A 3 2.79 10.70 -11.76
CA VAL A 3 4.02 9.90 -11.73
C VAL A 3 3.61 8.43 -11.60
N PHE A 4 4.29 7.53 -12.30
CA PHE A 4 3.99 6.09 -12.27
C PHE A 4 5.28 5.27 -12.17
N VAL A 5 5.19 4.07 -11.60
CA VAL A 5 6.30 3.10 -11.59
C VAL A 5 6.53 2.61 -13.01
N SER A 6 7.70 2.89 -13.57
CA SER A 6 8.10 2.41 -14.90
C SER A 6 8.70 1.01 -14.82
N GLY A 7 9.31 0.65 -13.68
CA GLY A 7 9.78 -0.71 -13.46
C GLY A 7 10.73 -0.87 -12.27
N PHE A 8 11.17 -2.11 -12.09
CA PHE A 8 12.19 -2.52 -11.12
C PHE A 8 13.43 -2.99 -11.86
N PHE A 9 14.60 -2.48 -11.47
CA PHE A 9 15.85 -2.68 -12.19
C PHE A 9 16.92 -3.29 -11.28
N ASN A 10 17.80 -4.11 -11.87
CA ASN A 10 18.88 -4.82 -11.20
C ASN A 10 18.44 -5.60 -9.94
N ARG A 11 17.23 -6.16 -9.97
CA ARG A 11 16.60 -6.82 -8.81
C ARG A 11 17.53 -7.86 -8.18
N GLY A 12 17.70 -7.81 -6.86
CA GLY A 12 18.58 -8.73 -6.13
C GLY A 12 20.07 -8.33 -6.16
N GLN A 13 20.41 -7.15 -6.69
CA GLN A 13 21.79 -6.65 -6.74
C GLN A 13 21.96 -5.40 -5.88
N GLN A 14 23.21 -5.07 -5.54
CA GLN A 14 23.56 -3.88 -4.72
C GLN A 14 23.16 -2.54 -5.37
N ASN A 15 22.98 -2.52 -6.69
CA ASN A 15 22.54 -1.36 -7.44
C ASN A 15 21.07 -1.47 -7.88
N GLU A 16 20.24 -2.24 -7.17
CA GLU A 16 18.81 -2.32 -7.44
C GLU A 16 18.09 -1.00 -7.15
N TYR A 17 17.11 -0.67 -7.99
CA TYR A 17 16.26 0.50 -7.83
C TYR A 17 14.89 0.28 -8.44
N VAL A 18 13.94 1.04 -7.94
CA VAL A 18 12.66 1.29 -8.60
C VAL A 18 12.75 2.60 -9.36
N GLU A 19 12.22 2.62 -10.57
CA GLU A 19 12.15 3.82 -11.39
C GLU A 19 10.71 4.30 -11.51
N LEU A 20 10.55 5.62 -11.43
CA LEU A 20 9.31 6.32 -11.67
C LEU A 20 9.48 7.28 -12.84
N GLU A 21 8.44 7.42 -13.66
CA GLU A 21 8.39 8.40 -14.73
C GLU A 21 7.26 9.42 -14.50
N ALA A 22 7.59 10.70 -14.68
CA ALA A 22 6.61 11.78 -14.62
C ALA A 22 5.84 11.88 -15.94
N ALA A 23 4.54 11.53 -15.93
CA ALA A 23 3.66 11.66 -17.09
C ALA A 23 3.33 13.12 -17.45
N SER A 24 3.45 14.04 -16.48
CA SER A 24 3.20 15.47 -16.66
C SER A 24 4.01 16.28 -15.62
N LYS A 25 3.93 17.63 -15.68
CA LYS A 25 4.53 18.48 -14.64
C LYS A 25 3.84 18.23 -13.29
N CYS A 26 4.62 17.93 -12.25
CA CYS A 26 4.13 17.64 -10.91
C CYS A 26 5.19 17.88 -9.83
N SER A 27 4.76 18.01 -8.58
CA SER A 27 5.64 17.95 -7.41
C SER A 27 5.55 16.58 -6.74
N LEU A 28 6.64 16.13 -6.12
CA LEU A 28 6.64 14.98 -5.19
C LEU A 28 6.44 15.38 -3.72
N GLU A 29 6.24 16.66 -3.43
CA GLU A 29 5.94 17.13 -2.08
C GLU A 29 4.75 16.37 -1.48
N GLY A 30 4.92 15.89 -0.25
CA GLY A 30 3.88 15.15 0.47
C GLY A 30 3.57 13.77 -0.13
N LEU A 31 4.36 13.29 -1.09
CA LEU A 31 4.25 11.94 -1.64
C LEU A 31 5.20 10.97 -0.97
N MET A 32 4.80 9.71 -0.99
CA MET A 32 5.59 8.57 -0.53
C MET A 32 5.53 7.46 -1.57
N LEU A 33 6.56 6.62 -1.59
CA LEU A 33 6.55 5.33 -2.28
C LEU A 33 6.32 4.23 -1.25
N MET A 34 5.25 3.48 -1.43
CA MET A 34 4.93 2.27 -0.69
C MET A 34 5.46 1.06 -1.47
N ARG A 35 6.11 0.14 -0.79
CA ARG A 35 6.43 -1.20 -1.29
C ARG A 35 5.61 -2.23 -0.52
N TYR A 36 4.93 -3.10 -1.26
CA TYR A 36 4.21 -4.24 -0.72
C TYR A 36 4.89 -5.55 -1.17
N LEU A 37 4.90 -6.54 -0.28
CA LEU A 37 5.18 -7.94 -0.60
C LEU A 37 3.97 -8.76 -0.23
N TYR A 38 3.47 -9.53 -1.19
CA TYR A 38 2.30 -10.36 -0.99
C TYR A 38 2.71 -11.79 -0.65
N GLY A 39 2.06 -12.33 0.38
CA GLY A 39 2.16 -13.73 0.75
C GLY A 39 1.45 -14.64 -0.27
N LYS A 40 1.35 -15.93 0.07
CA LYS A 40 0.67 -16.92 -0.80
C LYS A 40 -0.82 -16.63 -0.99
N ASP A 41 -1.43 -15.93 -0.05
CA ASP A 41 -2.86 -15.61 -0.06
C ASP A 41 -3.16 -14.23 -0.64
N TYR A 42 -2.20 -13.62 -1.35
CA TYR A 42 -2.31 -12.27 -1.93
C TYR A 42 -2.58 -11.17 -0.90
N LEU A 43 -2.32 -11.44 0.38
CA LEU A 43 -2.35 -10.44 1.45
C LEU A 43 -0.97 -9.81 1.62
N PRO A 44 -0.87 -8.47 1.79
CA PRO A 44 0.38 -7.82 2.13
C PRO A 44 0.97 -8.38 3.43
N ILE A 45 2.24 -8.78 3.38
CA ILE A 45 3.01 -9.12 4.56
C ILE A 45 3.40 -7.81 5.24
N GLN A 46 2.70 -7.45 6.31
CA GLN A 46 2.85 -6.16 6.99
C GLN A 46 4.30 -5.88 7.43
N SER A 47 4.98 -6.87 7.99
CA SER A 47 6.39 -6.78 8.41
C SER A 47 7.37 -6.51 7.26
N GLU A 48 6.94 -6.73 6.02
CA GLU A 48 7.70 -6.54 4.79
C GLU A 48 7.28 -5.27 4.03
N THR A 49 6.28 -4.53 4.51
CA THR A 49 5.89 -3.25 3.93
C THR A 49 6.98 -2.21 4.21
N ARG A 50 7.33 -1.39 3.21
CA ARG A 50 8.35 -0.34 3.33
C ARG A 50 7.82 0.97 2.77
N VAL A 51 8.20 2.08 3.41
CA VAL A 51 7.82 3.44 3.00
C VAL A 51 9.06 4.29 2.73
N PHE A 52 9.10 4.95 1.58
CA PHE A 52 10.08 5.98 1.25
C PHE A 52 9.36 7.32 1.11
N LEU A 53 9.79 8.31 1.87
CA LEU A 53 9.23 9.67 1.78
C LEU A 53 10.00 10.48 0.75
N PHE A 54 9.30 11.05 -0.22
CA PHE A 54 9.97 11.87 -1.22
C PHE A 54 10.35 13.23 -0.64
N PRO A 55 11.54 13.75 -0.98
CA PRO A 55 11.84 15.16 -0.77
C PRO A 55 10.99 16.02 -1.71
N ASP A 56 10.76 17.27 -1.35
CA ASP A 56 10.10 18.23 -2.22
C ASP A 56 10.96 18.51 -3.47
N ILE A 57 10.49 18.00 -4.61
CA ILE A 57 11.08 18.23 -5.92
C ILE A 57 9.97 18.45 -6.95
N ASN A 58 10.27 19.33 -7.90
CA ASN A 58 9.40 19.60 -9.03
C ASN A 58 9.91 18.87 -10.29
N LEU A 59 9.06 18.02 -10.85
CA LEU A 59 9.33 17.23 -12.05
C LEU A 59 8.68 17.86 -13.28
N ARG A 60 9.36 17.74 -14.41
CA ARG A 60 8.79 17.97 -15.74
C ARG A 60 8.35 16.63 -16.35
N LYS A 61 7.47 16.69 -17.35
CA LYS A 61 7.08 15.52 -18.15
C LYS A 61 8.32 14.79 -18.68
N GLY A 62 8.37 13.48 -18.52
CA GLY A 62 9.47 12.61 -18.94
C GLY A 62 10.69 12.64 -18.02
N ASN A 63 10.67 13.37 -16.89
CA ASN A 63 11.70 13.21 -15.87
C ASN A 63 11.58 11.84 -15.21
N LEU A 64 12.72 11.26 -14.88
CA LEU A 64 12.81 9.99 -14.17
C LEU A 64 13.22 10.22 -12.72
N VAL A 65 12.73 9.35 -11.85
CA VAL A 65 13.12 9.29 -10.45
C VAL A 65 13.57 7.86 -10.17
N ARG A 66 14.81 7.68 -9.75
CA ARG A 66 15.36 6.39 -9.34
C ARG A 66 15.51 6.39 -7.83
N VAL A 67 14.85 5.44 -7.17
CA VAL A 67 15.02 5.21 -5.73
C VAL A 67 15.79 3.91 -5.57
N TYR A 68 17.08 4.06 -5.28
CA TYR A 68 17.98 2.94 -5.00
C TYR A 68 17.69 2.37 -3.62
N THR A 69 17.63 1.04 -3.51
CA THR A 69 17.44 0.37 -2.22
C THR A 69 18.61 0.68 -1.29
N PHE A 70 19.83 0.56 -1.79
CA PHE A 70 21.07 0.83 -1.06
C PHE A 70 21.52 2.28 -1.22
N HIS A 71 22.62 2.62 -0.54
CA HIS A 71 23.29 3.90 -0.76
C HIS A 71 23.82 3.99 -2.20
N HIS A 72 23.47 5.08 -2.88
CA HIS A 72 23.95 5.40 -4.23
C HIS A 72 24.87 6.62 -4.17
N ALA A 73 26.14 6.43 -4.56
CA ALA A 73 27.18 7.47 -4.50
C ALA A 73 27.14 8.48 -5.67
N GLY A 74 26.24 8.31 -6.64
CA GLY A 74 26.12 9.20 -7.79
C GLY A 74 25.43 10.53 -7.49
N LYS A 75 25.24 11.34 -8.54
CA LYS A 75 24.63 12.67 -8.41
C LYS A 75 23.14 12.55 -8.10
N LYS A 76 22.66 13.35 -7.15
CA LYS A 76 21.22 13.48 -6.84
C LYS A 76 20.36 13.88 -8.04
N LYS A 77 20.93 14.62 -8.99
CA LYS A 77 20.26 15.02 -10.23
C LYS A 77 21.26 15.05 -11.36
N GLU A 78 20.92 14.42 -12.48
CA GLU A 78 21.74 14.43 -13.68
C GLU A 78 20.91 14.31 -14.95
N LYS A 79 21.56 14.48 -16.09
CA LYS A 79 20.98 14.18 -17.40
C LYS A 79 21.51 12.82 -17.81
N ASP A 80 20.62 11.85 -17.97
CA ASP A 80 20.96 10.57 -18.57
C ASP A 80 21.17 10.80 -20.07
N GLU A 81 22.41 10.68 -20.52
CA GLU A 81 22.79 11.00 -21.90
C GLU A 81 22.24 9.99 -22.90
N THR A 82 22.05 8.73 -22.47
CA THR A 82 21.49 7.67 -23.30
C THR A 82 20.00 7.89 -23.56
N LEU A 83 19.25 8.28 -22.53
CA LEU A 83 17.81 8.52 -22.63
C LEU A 83 17.45 9.96 -23.00
N GLY A 84 18.40 10.90 -22.89
CA GLY A 84 18.15 12.33 -23.02
C GLY A 84 17.24 12.92 -21.93
N LYS A 85 16.99 12.15 -20.85
CA LYS A 85 16.06 12.50 -19.77
C LYS A 85 16.79 13.07 -18.56
N THR A 86 16.14 13.95 -17.80
CA THR A 86 16.63 14.33 -16.47
C THR A 86 16.24 13.26 -15.46
N VAL A 87 17.22 12.78 -14.70
CA VAL A 87 17.06 11.75 -13.67
C VAL A 87 17.33 12.35 -12.30
N TYR A 88 16.47 12.04 -11.34
CA TYR A 88 16.67 12.34 -9.93
C TYR A 88 16.95 11.03 -9.18
N ASN A 89 18.14 10.91 -8.59
CA ASN A 89 18.59 9.72 -7.89
C ASN A 89 18.45 9.91 -6.38
N PHE A 90 17.81 8.96 -5.72
CA PHE A 90 17.64 8.92 -4.27
C PHE A 90 18.12 7.57 -3.73
N SER A 91 18.60 7.59 -2.49
CA SER A 91 18.96 6.38 -1.75
C SER A 91 17.97 6.15 -0.62
N TRP A 92 17.42 4.95 -0.53
CA TRP A 92 16.62 4.51 0.62
C TRP A 92 17.52 4.11 1.80
N ASN A 93 18.77 3.72 1.51
CA ASN A 93 19.77 3.31 2.50
C ASN A 93 19.34 2.09 3.34
N LEU A 94 18.71 1.11 2.70
CA LEU A 94 18.45 -0.19 3.30
C LEU A 94 19.70 -1.08 3.20
N ASP A 95 19.73 -2.13 4.01
CA ASP A 95 20.84 -3.09 4.14
C ASP A 95 20.60 -4.41 3.39
N ARG A 96 19.44 -4.55 2.74
CA ARG A 96 19.05 -5.74 1.98
C ARG A 96 18.23 -5.39 0.75
N THR A 97 18.22 -6.29 -0.22
CA THR A 97 17.39 -6.21 -1.43
C THR A 97 15.91 -6.38 -1.07
N ILE A 98 15.03 -5.69 -1.79
CA ILE A 98 13.57 -5.67 -1.53
C ILE A 98 12.71 -5.86 -2.78
N TRP A 99 13.30 -5.77 -3.98
CA TRP A 99 12.54 -5.85 -5.22
C TRP A 99 12.49 -7.25 -5.82
N GLU A 100 13.00 -8.28 -5.17
CA GLU A 100 13.01 -9.66 -5.71
C GLU A 100 11.63 -10.34 -5.69
N GLY A 101 11.42 -11.34 -6.56
CA GLY A 101 10.22 -12.18 -6.55
C GLY A 101 8.98 -11.61 -7.26
N LYS A 102 8.03 -12.46 -7.65
CA LYS A 102 6.89 -12.02 -8.48
C LYS A 102 5.79 -11.29 -7.70
N ASN A 103 5.84 -11.31 -6.37
CA ASN A 103 4.78 -10.83 -5.50
C ASN A 103 5.10 -9.45 -4.89
N VAL A 104 5.87 -8.64 -5.59
CA VAL A 104 6.27 -7.30 -5.13
C VAL A 104 5.57 -6.24 -5.95
N GLU A 105 5.02 -5.25 -5.25
CA GLU A 105 4.37 -4.09 -5.84
C GLU A 105 4.95 -2.82 -5.25
N ALA A 106 4.94 -1.75 -6.06
CA ALA A 106 5.25 -0.41 -5.61
C ALA A 106 4.15 0.57 -6.02
N GLN A 107 3.78 1.47 -5.12
CA GLN A 107 2.78 2.50 -5.37
C GLN A 107 3.26 3.85 -4.87
N VAL A 108 3.02 4.91 -5.64
CA VAL A 108 3.20 6.29 -5.18
C VAL A 108 1.89 6.76 -4.56
N MET A 109 1.94 7.32 -3.36
CA MET A 109 0.75 7.74 -2.62
C MET A 109 0.99 9.07 -1.95
N LYS A 110 -0.07 9.80 -1.58
CA LYS A 110 0.04 10.93 -0.65
C LYS A 110 0.19 10.40 0.77
N LEU A 111 0.96 11.10 1.62
CA LEU A 111 1.10 10.77 3.05
C LEU A 111 -0.25 10.58 3.76
N GLY A 112 -1.24 11.43 3.46
CA GLY A 112 -2.59 11.33 4.03
C GLY A 112 -3.43 10.16 3.50
N ASN A 113 -2.99 9.46 2.46
CA ASN A 113 -3.68 8.28 1.91
C ASN A 113 -3.21 6.97 2.58
N ALA A 114 -2.31 7.04 3.56
CA ALA A 114 -1.75 5.89 4.26
C ALA A 114 -2.73 5.32 5.30
N MET A 115 -3.95 4.91 4.94
CA MET A 115 -4.82 4.16 5.86
C MET A 115 -5.60 3.03 5.14
N GLY A 116 -5.55 1.82 5.71
CA GLY A 116 -6.36 0.65 5.33
C GLY A 116 -5.74 -0.30 4.30
N LEU A 117 -4.93 -1.27 4.77
CA LEU A 117 -4.54 -2.44 3.97
C LEU A 117 -5.65 -3.51 4.06
N ALA A 118 -6.41 -3.68 2.99
CA ALA A 118 -7.32 -4.80 2.74
C ALA A 118 -7.45 -5.03 1.22
N PRO A 119 -7.70 -6.27 0.75
CA PRO A 119 -7.21 -6.78 -0.51
C PRO A 119 -7.98 -6.18 -1.70
N SER A 120 -7.25 -5.83 -2.76
CA SER A 120 -7.85 -5.75 -4.09
C SER A 120 -7.54 -7.04 -4.83
N ASP A 121 -8.59 -7.73 -5.27
CA ASP A 121 -8.52 -8.93 -6.10
C ASP A 121 -7.48 -8.78 -7.22
N ALA A 122 -6.60 -9.79 -7.32
CA ALA A 122 -5.69 -9.91 -8.43
C ALA A 122 -6.50 -10.27 -9.69
N THR A 123 -6.65 -9.32 -10.62
CA THR A 123 -7.04 -9.67 -11.99
C THR A 123 -6.12 -9.02 -13.00
N SER A 124 -5.31 -9.89 -13.61
CA SER A 124 -4.69 -9.81 -14.93
C SER A 124 -3.80 -8.62 -15.26
N ASP A 125 -2.64 -8.97 -15.82
CA ASP A 125 -1.76 -8.11 -16.60
C ASP A 125 -2.57 -7.12 -17.45
N SER A 126 -2.31 -5.82 -17.28
CA SER A 126 -2.92 -4.69 -17.99
C SER A 126 -4.35 -4.29 -17.57
N VAL A 127 -4.50 -3.55 -16.47
CA VAL A 127 -5.64 -2.63 -16.31
C VAL A 127 -5.16 -1.23 -15.92
N ARG A 128 -5.35 -0.29 -16.84
CA ARG A 128 -5.36 1.15 -16.55
C ARG A 128 -6.49 1.41 -15.56
N GLN A 129 -6.16 1.71 -14.31
CA GLN A 129 -7.17 2.22 -13.36
C GLN A 129 -7.61 3.62 -13.82
N SER A 130 -8.82 3.70 -14.36
CA SER A 130 -9.58 4.94 -14.56
C SER A 130 -9.96 5.57 -13.23
N ASP A 131 -10.19 6.88 -13.26
CA ASP A 131 -10.30 7.84 -12.15
C ASP A 131 -11.45 7.62 -11.12
N GLU A 132 -11.98 6.42 -10.93
CA GLU A 132 -13.15 6.19 -10.05
C GLU A 132 -12.90 5.35 -8.79
N HIS A 133 -11.73 4.74 -8.61
CA HIS A 133 -11.44 3.97 -7.39
C HIS A 133 -10.88 4.89 -6.28
N ARG A 134 -11.75 5.72 -5.69
CA ARG A 134 -11.44 6.45 -4.46
C ARG A 134 -11.61 5.49 -3.27
N ALA A 135 -10.52 4.91 -2.80
CA ALA A 135 -10.48 4.31 -1.47
C ALA A 135 -10.73 5.41 -0.43
N ALA A 136 -11.88 5.37 0.24
CA ALA A 136 -12.20 6.22 1.37
C ALA A 136 -11.58 5.60 2.63
N LEU A 137 -10.83 6.40 3.39
CA LEU A 137 -10.23 5.96 4.64
C LEU A 137 -11.32 5.95 5.73
N LEU A 138 -11.44 4.84 6.45
CA LEU A 138 -12.29 4.73 7.63
C LEU A 138 -11.56 5.38 8.83
N ASP A 139 -12.26 6.16 9.66
CA ASP A 139 -11.72 6.63 10.94
C ASP A 139 -11.44 5.46 11.91
N SER A 140 -10.77 5.70 13.05
CA SER A 140 -10.32 4.65 13.98
C SER A 140 -11.46 3.77 14.48
N ASP A 141 -12.60 4.38 14.78
CA ASP A 141 -13.75 3.70 15.35
C ASP A 141 -14.42 2.87 14.26
N SER A 142 -14.43 3.41 13.05
CA SER A 142 -14.87 2.75 11.84
C SER A 142 -13.99 1.57 11.44
N LEU A 143 -12.67 1.68 11.61
CA LEU A 143 -11.73 0.59 11.36
C LEU A 143 -11.93 -0.54 12.36
N PHE A 144 -12.08 -0.20 13.64
CA PHE A 144 -12.35 -1.17 14.69
C PHE A 144 -13.70 -1.87 14.47
N ALA A 145 -14.75 -1.12 14.15
CA ALA A 145 -16.07 -1.68 13.86
C ALA A 145 -16.05 -2.62 12.64
N ASN A 146 -15.32 -2.27 11.57
CA ASN A 146 -15.19 -3.13 10.40
C ASN A 146 -14.40 -4.42 10.70
N LEU A 147 -13.31 -4.31 11.47
CA LEU A 147 -12.54 -5.48 11.91
C LEU A 147 -13.39 -6.39 12.79
N ALA A 148 -14.16 -5.82 13.71
CA ALA A 148 -15.02 -6.55 14.62
C ALA A 148 -16.17 -7.26 13.89
N ILE A 149 -16.82 -6.61 12.91
CA ILE A 149 -17.82 -7.25 12.05
C ILE A 149 -17.22 -8.39 11.24
N GLY A 150 -16.03 -8.17 10.64
CA GLY A 150 -15.32 -9.20 9.91
C GLY A 150 -14.96 -10.42 10.77
N ALA A 151 -14.63 -10.22 12.04
CA ALA A 151 -14.39 -11.29 12.99
C ALA A 151 -15.67 -12.06 13.34
N ILE A 152 -16.77 -11.36 13.60
CA ILE A 152 -18.08 -11.97 13.92
C ILE A 152 -18.59 -12.82 12.75
N ASP A 153 -18.37 -12.35 11.53
CA ASP A 153 -18.75 -13.05 10.30
C ASP A 153 -17.72 -14.12 9.87
N GLY A 154 -16.70 -14.39 10.68
CA GLY A 154 -15.68 -15.42 10.41
C GLY A 154 -14.71 -15.08 9.26
N ARG A 155 -14.74 -13.86 8.74
CA ARG A 155 -13.84 -13.35 7.69
C ARG A 155 -12.47 -12.93 8.23
N VAL A 156 -12.34 -12.74 9.55
CA VAL A 156 -11.08 -12.39 10.21
C VAL A 156 -10.64 -13.53 11.13
N ASN A 157 -9.43 -14.03 10.89
CA ASN A 157 -8.81 -15.09 11.68
C ASN A 157 -7.52 -14.58 12.31
N ILE A 158 -7.21 -15.06 13.51
CA ILE A 158 -5.90 -14.90 14.14
C ILE A 158 -5.03 -16.09 13.74
N ILE A 159 -3.77 -15.84 13.40
CA ILE A 159 -2.80 -16.94 13.22
C ILE A 159 -2.26 -17.33 14.60
N GLY A 160 -2.56 -18.56 15.01
CA GLY A 160 -2.06 -19.12 16.27
C GLY A 160 -0.55 -19.39 16.24
N GLU A 161 0.04 -19.65 17.41
CA GLU A 161 1.47 -19.97 17.55
C GLU A 161 1.90 -21.23 16.78
N ASP A 162 0.95 -22.11 16.46
CA ASP A 162 1.11 -23.28 15.60
C ASP A 162 1.05 -22.95 14.10
N GLY A 163 0.97 -21.67 13.74
CA GLY A 163 0.86 -21.18 12.37
C GLY A 163 -0.50 -21.42 11.73
N LYS A 164 -1.50 -21.91 12.48
CA LYS A 164 -2.84 -22.20 11.95
C LYS A 164 -3.80 -21.04 12.20
N ALA A 165 -4.65 -20.76 11.22
CA ALA A 165 -5.74 -19.82 11.38
C ALA A 165 -6.75 -20.33 12.42
N LYS A 166 -7.07 -19.46 13.38
CA LYS A 166 -8.10 -19.65 14.40
C LYS A 166 -9.10 -18.51 14.29
N PRO A 167 -10.41 -18.79 14.38
CA PRO A 167 -11.42 -17.73 14.36
C PRO A 167 -11.14 -16.70 15.46
N LEU A 168 -11.23 -15.42 15.12
CA LEU A 168 -11.22 -14.37 16.12
C LEU A 168 -12.57 -14.38 16.85
N GLU A 169 -12.58 -14.82 18.10
CA GLU A 169 -13.79 -14.82 18.91
C GLU A 169 -14.00 -13.43 19.55
N ILE A 170 -15.07 -12.75 19.14
CA ILE A 170 -15.51 -11.51 19.81
C ILE A 170 -16.65 -11.84 20.77
N THR A 171 -16.37 -11.67 22.06
CA THR A 171 -17.35 -11.83 23.13
C THR A 171 -18.06 -10.50 23.41
N GLY A 172 -19.30 -10.55 23.89
CA GLY A 172 -20.05 -9.34 24.29
C GLY A 172 -20.69 -8.52 23.15
N VAL A 173 -20.79 -9.06 21.93
CA VAL A 173 -21.45 -8.38 20.80
C VAL A 173 -22.95 -8.20 21.07
N PRO A 174 -23.51 -6.98 20.91
CA PRO A 174 -24.94 -6.72 21.10
C PRO A 174 -25.83 -7.60 20.20
N PRO A 175 -26.96 -8.15 20.70
CA PRO A 175 -27.83 -9.03 19.92
C PRO A 175 -28.29 -8.43 18.58
N LYS A 176 -28.58 -7.12 18.54
CA LYS A 176 -29.02 -6.41 17.33
C LYS A 176 -27.93 -6.33 16.24
N VAL A 177 -26.66 -6.33 16.64
CA VAL A 177 -25.53 -6.37 15.69
C VAL A 177 -25.44 -7.77 15.07
N LYS A 178 -25.60 -8.83 15.88
CA LYS A 178 -25.61 -10.22 15.38
C LYS A 178 -26.78 -10.48 14.42
N GLU A 179 -27.96 -9.97 14.76
CA GLU A 179 -29.15 -10.05 13.91
C GLU A 179 -28.91 -9.38 12.55
N ALA A 180 -28.43 -8.13 12.54
CA ALA A 180 -28.11 -7.43 11.29
C ALA A 180 -27.06 -8.15 10.43
N ILE A 181 -26.04 -8.77 11.05
CA ILE A 181 -25.06 -9.61 10.33
C ILE A 181 -25.73 -10.84 9.71
N SER A 182 -26.60 -11.54 10.46
CA SER A 182 -27.32 -12.72 9.95
C SER A 182 -28.30 -12.40 8.81
N GLU A 183 -28.83 -11.18 8.79
CA GLU A 183 -29.66 -10.63 7.70
C GLU A 183 -28.83 -10.17 6.49
N GLY A 184 -27.49 -10.12 6.60
CA GLY A 184 -26.58 -9.59 5.59
C GLY A 184 -26.54 -8.05 5.52
N ASP A 185 -27.12 -7.35 6.49
CA ASP A 185 -27.15 -5.89 6.56
C ASP A 185 -25.95 -5.34 7.34
N TYR A 186 -24.79 -5.36 6.67
CA TYR A 186 -23.51 -4.95 7.27
C TYR A 186 -23.42 -3.45 7.57
N TYR A 187 -24.18 -2.61 6.86
CA TYR A 187 -24.22 -1.17 7.14
C TYR A 187 -24.95 -0.90 8.46
N LYS A 188 -26.11 -1.55 8.68
CA LYS A 188 -26.83 -1.51 9.96
C LYS A 188 -26.00 -2.07 11.10
N ALA A 189 -25.32 -3.21 10.89
CA ALA A 189 -24.42 -3.80 11.89
C ALA A 189 -23.31 -2.82 12.31
N TYR A 190 -22.71 -2.13 11.34
CA TYR A 190 -21.67 -1.14 11.54
C TYR A 190 -22.15 0.10 12.28
N THR A 191 -23.29 0.68 11.90
CA THR A 191 -23.86 1.83 12.61
C THR A 191 -24.22 1.48 14.07
N LEU A 192 -24.77 0.28 14.30
CA LEU A 192 -25.07 -0.20 15.65
C LEU A 192 -23.80 -0.39 16.50
N MET A 193 -22.73 -0.89 15.89
CA MET A 193 -21.46 -1.10 16.59
C MET A 193 -20.78 0.23 16.97
N LEU A 194 -20.82 1.24 16.09
CA LEU A 194 -20.32 2.59 16.39
C LEU A 194 -21.15 3.33 17.44
N ALA A 195 -22.47 3.14 17.44
CA ALA A 195 -23.35 3.76 18.43
C ALA A 195 -23.07 3.25 19.86
N GLU A 196 -22.64 2.00 20.00
CA GLU A 196 -22.29 1.42 21.31
C GLU A 196 -20.85 1.76 21.75
N SER A 197 -19.92 2.05 20.82
CA SER A 197 -18.56 2.51 21.17
C SER A 197 -18.50 3.98 21.61
N SER A 198 -19.58 4.74 21.38
CA SER A 198 -19.68 6.19 21.67
C SER A 198 -20.33 6.51 23.02
N ARG A 199 -20.58 5.49 23.87
CA ARG A 199 -21.17 5.60 25.21
C ARG A 199 -20.13 5.38 26.30
#